data_AF-A0A2J0MUX5-F1
#
_entry.id   AF-A0A2J0MUX5-F1
#
_cell.length_a   1.000
_cell.length_b   1.000
_cell.length_c   1.000
_cell.angle_alpha   90.00
_cell.angle_beta   90.00
_cell.angle_gamma   90.00
#
_symmetry.space_group_name_H-M   'P 1'
#
loop_
_entity.id
_entity.type
_entity.pdbx_description
1 polymer ?
#
loop_
_entity_poly.entity_id
_entity_poly.type
_entity_poly.pdbx_seq_one_letter_code
_entity_poly.pdbx_strand_id
1 'polypeptide(L)' 'MKKKRKIQLARHAGFCFGVRRALKIAENSLTRKKPTVFCWGELIHNACVVQDLEKKGLRV' A
#
# COMPACT_ATOMS: atom_id res chain seq x y z
N MET A 1 -13.18 33.87 -20.67
CA MET A 1 -12.25 33.85 -19.51
C MET A 1 -12.43 32.54 -18.76
N LYS A 2 -11.39 31.70 -18.59
CA LYS A 2 -11.50 30.43 -17.85
C LYS A 2 -11.50 30.69 -16.33
N LYS A 3 -12.54 30.24 -15.63
CA LYS A 3 -12.65 30.35 -14.15
C LYS A 3 -11.48 29.60 -13.48
N LYS A 4 -10.76 30.27 -12.57
CA LYS A 4 -9.70 29.64 -11.76
C LYS A 4 -10.35 28.63 -10.79
N ARG A 5 -9.97 27.35 -10.89
CA ARG A 5 -10.41 26.31 -9.96
C ARG A 5 -9.58 26.38 -8.68
N LYS A 6 -10.23 26.38 -7.53
CA LYS A 6 -9.58 26.31 -6.21
C LYS A 6 -9.45 24.83 -5.83
N ILE A 7 -8.23 24.38 -5.58
CA ILE A 7 -7.96 23.03 -5.05
C ILE A 7 -7.81 23.18 -3.53
N GLN A 8 -8.56 22.39 -2.78
CA GLN A 8 -8.47 22.33 -1.32
C GLN A 8 -8.05 20.93 -0.91
N LEU A 9 -6.97 20.83 -0.15
CA LEU A 9 -6.50 19.58 0.42
C LEU A 9 -7.12 19.39 1.80
N ALA A 10 -7.55 18.17 2.11
CA ALA A 10 -8.01 17.83 3.45
C ALA A 10 -6.86 17.94 4.47
N ARG A 11 -7.19 18.25 5.72
CA ARG A 11 -6.22 18.31 6.83
C ARG A 11 -5.52 16.95 7.06
N HIS A 12 -6.22 15.86 6.80
CA HIS A 12 -5.72 14.50 6.92
C HIS A 12 -6.08 13.71 5.65
N ALA A 13 -5.09 13.10 5.03
CA ALA A 13 -5.23 12.28 3.84
C ALA A 13 -4.13 11.21 3.82
N GLY A 14 -4.37 10.09 3.12
CA GLY A 14 -3.41 8.99 2.98
C GLY A 14 -3.70 7.80 3.89
N PHE A 15 -2.65 7.08 4.30
CA PHE A 15 -2.80 5.81 5.01
C PHE A 15 -3.15 6.00 6.48
N CYS A 16 -4.18 5.26 6.94
CA CYS A 16 -4.45 5.11 8.35
C CYS A 16 -3.36 4.27 9.03
N PHE A 17 -3.33 4.31 10.37
CA PHE A 17 -2.39 3.52 11.16
C PHE A 17 -2.42 2.02 10.81
N GLY A 18 -3.62 1.44 10.65
CA GLY A 18 -3.80 0.03 10.31
C GLY A 18 -3.13 -0.34 8.99
N VAL A 19 -3.35 0.47 7.94
CA VAL A 19 -2.72 0.27 6.63
C VAL A 19 -1.19 0.39 6.73
N ARG A 20 -0.68 1.41 7.43
CA ARG A 20 0.78 1.57 7.62
C ARG A 20 1.40 0.36 8.33
N ARG A 21 0.72 -0.17 9.34
CA ARG A 21 1.18 -1.33 10.10
C ARG A 21 1.17 -2.60 9.24
N ALA A 22 0.09 -2.84 8.49
CA ALA A 22 -0.03 -3.99 7.59
C ALA A 22 1.08 -4.00 6.54
N LEU A 23 1.33 -2.85 5.88
CA LEU A 23 2.40 -2.71 4.89
C LEU A 23 3.78 -2.99 5.49
N LYS A 24 4.07 -2.46 6.69
CA LYS A 24 5.36 -2.68 7.35
C LYS A 24 5.60 -4.16 7.70
N ILE A 25 4.56 -4.88 8.12
CA ILE A 25 4.65 -6.32 8.39
C ILE A 25 4.94 -7.10 7.10
N ALA A 26 4.23 -6.77 6.01
CA ALA A 26 4.43 -7.42 4.72
C ALA A 26 5.85 -7.18 4.20
N GLU A 27 6.31 -5.93 4.18
CA GLU A 27 7.66 -5.57 3.72
C GLU A 27 8.75 -6.25 4.55
N ASN A 28 8.63 -6.24 5.88
CA ASN A 28 9.59 -6.93 6.75
C ASN A 28 9.59 -8.45 6.58
N SER A 29 8.47 -9.04 6.16
CA SER A 29 8.38 -10.48 5.89
C SER A 29 9.10 -10.83 4.59
N LEU A 30 9.05 -9.93 3.60
CA LEU A 30 9.70 -10.07 2.30
C LEU A 30 11.22 -9.84 2.33
N THR A 31 11.78 -9.22 3.38
CA THR A 31 13.23 -9.01 3.51
C THR A 31 13.98 -10.16 4.17
N ARG A 32 13.29 -11.20 4.64
CA ARG A 32 13.92 -12.37 5.29
C ARG A 32 14.68 -13.23 4.26
N LYS A 33 15.72 -13.97 4.69
CA LYS A 33 16.43 -14.90 3.79
C LYS A 33 15.48 -16.02 3.31
N LYS A 34 15.40 -16.22 1.99
CA LYS A 34 14.49 -17.17 1.31
C LYS A 34 13.01 -16.99 1.71
N PRO A 35 12.43 -15.79 1.54
CA PRO A 35 11.07 -15.53 1.99
C PRO A 35 10.06 -16.16 1.03
N THR A 36 9.14 -16.95 1.56
CA THR A 36 7.93 -17.35 0.83
C THR A 36 6.76 -16.75 1.59
N VAL A 37 6.19 -15.67 1.07
CA VAL A 37 5.15 -14.89 1.76
C VAL A 37 3.87 -14.94 0.94
N PHE A 38 2.79 -15.42 1.55
CA PHE A 38 1.47 -15.44 0.98
C PHE A 38 0.54 -14.52 1.79
N CYS A 39 -0.42 -13.89 1.14
CA CYS A 39 -1.49 -13.12 1.74
C CYS A 39 -2.82 -13.72 1.32
N TRP A 40 -3.74 -13.95 2.25
CA TRP A 40 -5.06 -14.46 1.89
C TRP A 40 -5.91 -13.31 1.34
N GLY A 41 -5.84 -13.10 0.02
CA GLY A 41 -6.45 -11.95 -0.65
C GLY A 41 -5.59 -10.68 -0.54
N GLU A 42 -6.10 -9.58 -1.10
CA GLU A 42 -5.36 -8.31 -1.13
C GLU A 42 -5.08 -7.78 0.28
N LEU A 43 -3.83 -7.38 0.52
CA LEU A 43 -3.43 -6.80 1.80
C LEU A 43 -4.19 -5.50 2.11
N ILE A 44 -4.42 -4.68 1.07
CA ILE A 44 -5.26 -3.48 1.07
C ILE A 44 -5.88 -3.30 -0.32
N HIS A 45 -7.02 -2.62 -0.40
CA HIS A 45 -7.67 -2.28 -1.67
C HIS A 45 -7.01 -1.07 -2.33
N ASN A 46 -5.76 -1.24 -2.74
CA ASN A 46 -5.00 -0.29 -3.54
C ASN A 46 -4.16 -1.07 -4.54
N ALA A 47 -4.64 -1.12 -5.79
CA ALA A 47 -4.02 -1.93 -6.84
C ALA A 47 -2.54 -1.59 -7.06
N CYS A 48 -2.16 -0.31 -7.02
CA CYS A 48 -0.76 0.09 -7.19
C CYS A 48 0.13 -0.50 -6.09
N VAL A 49 -0.31 -0.42 -4.84
CA VAL A 49 0.45 -0.93 -3.70
C VAL A 49 0.50 -2.45 -3.70
N VAL A 50 -0.60 -3.13 -4.05
CA VAL A 50 -0.64 -4.60 -4.16
C VAL A 50 0.35 -5.06 -5.24
N GLN A 51 0.33 -4.46 -6.42
CA GLN A 51 1.25 -4.79 -7.51
C GLN A 51 2.73 -4.59 -7.10
N ASP A 52 3.02 -3.56 -6.32
CA ASP A 52 4.39 -3.32 -5.83
C ASP A 52 4.84 -4.36 -4.80
N LEU A 53 3.92 -4.88 -3.98
CA LEU A 53 4.21 -5.98 -3.06
C LEU A 53 4.38 -7.31 -3.81
N GLU A 54 3.59 -7.56 -4.84
CA GLU A 54 3.71 -8.75 -5.69
C GLU A 54 5.06 -8.79 -6.42
N LYS A 55 5.51 -7.64 -6.96
CA LYS A 55 6.85 -7.50 -7.55
C LYS A 55 7.97 -7.78 -6.55
N LYS A 56 7.75 -7.47 -5.26
CA LYS A 56 8.68 -7.79 -4.17
C LYS A 56 8.62 -9.26 -3.73
N GLY A 57 7.71 -10.05 -4.29
CA GLY A 57 7.59 -11.50 -4.04
C GLY A 57 6.43 -11.89 -3.13
N LEU A 58 5.53 -10.97 -2.76
CA LEU A 58 4.28 -11.32 -2.10
C LEU A 58 3.39 -12.08 -3.09
N ARG A 59 2.71 -13.13 -2.63
CA ARG A 59 1.72 -13.84 -3.43
C ARG A 59 0.35 -13.68 -2.77
N VAL A 60 -0.61 -13.18 -3.52
CA VAL A 60 -2.01 -13.06 -3.10
C VAL A 60 -2.77 -14.34 -3.47
#